data_AF-A0A8T5DHY2-F1
#
_entry.id   AF-A0A8T5DHY2-F1
#
_cell.length_a   1.000
_cell.length_b   1.000
_cell.length_c   1.000
_cell.angle_alpha   90.00
_cell.angle_beta   90.00
_cell.angle_gamma   90.00
#
_symmetry.space_group_name_H-M   'P 1'
#
loop_
_entity.id
_entity.type
_entity.pdbx_description
1 polymer ?
#
loop_
_entity_poly.entity_id
_entity_poly.type
_entity_poly.pdbx_seq_one_letter_code
_entity_poly.pdbx_strand_id
1 'polypeptide(L)'
;MARKKKTTNENSTNSIYDDKGSTELSHALGDAFGQIIKRDFGQYVAPPPLVTPTGIVPLDYLLGGGIVSSKPVMLSSTPETGKSTFCFQFSKAFLGKHDNGVVVYLDIEGAGNITQNDEDTISTTISRLDSFGLKDSSFQYQPVILTIAGVFDLLEKLAAIKQAFEEKLKKEFCIMVIWDSLSATRSSKTDSVEDVNSQIGFKARELTFKLEKFSPMISFKRITFLVVDQVRANLKIALDGPYKPSEKSVGNFNDYRAATSINSLNHLTGQWLYFSKKKTITVADGMGIDGWEINVTTEKNKYAPSQYTITCIFDKINGFDKFWSEYRFISEMCPSENKIYKKLEKNLTYPLNIKKSGPQVKLIVFEEEAPDSIIFESKSMYRKDMKAFYETNDEFHQWFDYAVEVASKQRIIGGLFKCQTLEYVDSESDVADNVEVISDDDMNQLINTQELQQEPQQIMQQELEPDPGYQEPTIEPELEERQYANLL
;
A
#
# COMPACT_ATOMS: atom_id res chain seq x y z
N MET A 1 56.85 65.61 6.13
CA MET A 1 57.13 64.22 6.54
C MET A 1 55.82 63.44 6.49
N ALA A 2 55.76 62.39 5.68
CA ALA A 2 54.52 61.69 5.31
C ALA A 2 54.34 60.35 6.05
N ARG A 3 53.09 60.09 6.46
CA ARG A 3 52.37 58.84 6.78
C ARG A 3 53.06 57.69 7.55
N LYS A 4 52.44 57.26 8.68
CA LYS A 4 52.27 55.83 9.01
C LYS A 4 51.03 55.53 9.88
N LYS A 5 50.18 54.65 9.32
CA LYS A 5 49.30 53.57 9.84
C LYS A 5 49.03 53.49 11.36
N LYS A 6 47.75 53.42 11.75
CA LYS A 6 47.28 52.90 13.04
C LYS A 6 46.46 51.63 12.81
N THR A 7 46.84 50.57 13.52
CA THR A 7 46.30 49.21 13.43
C THR A 7 45.06 49.04 14.32
N THR A 8 44.22 48.13 13.87
CA THR A 8 42.92 47.62 14.32
C THR A 8 42.88 47.11 15.77
N ASN A 9 41.72 47.20 16.43
CA ASN A 9 41.24 46.20 17.40
C ASN A 9 39.71 46.13 17.37
N GLU A 10 39.23 45.04 16.79
CA GLU A 10 38.13 44.14 17.18
C GLU A 10 36.77 44.74 17.58
N ASN A 11 35.81 44.63 16.64
CA ASN A 11 34.38 44.66 16.89
C ASN A 11 33.91 43.29 17.37
N SER A 12 33.26 43.27 18.54
CA SER A 12 32.44 42.18 19.04
C SER A 12 31.26 41.91 18.11
N THR A 13 31.27 40.79 17.39
CA THR A 13 30.10 40.26 16.69
C THR A 13 29.20 39.53 17.68
N ASN A 14 27.98 40.04 17.82
CA ASN A 14 26.89 39.43 18.58
C ASN A 14 26.59 38.02 18.04
N SER A 15 26.63 37.02 18.91
CA SER A 15 26.12 35.67 18.65
C SER A 15 24.59 35.68 18.66
N ILE A 16 23.99 35.86 17.47
CA ILE A 16 22.54 35.75 17.25
C ILE A 16 22.22 34.27 16.95
N TYR A 17 22.25 33.39 17.94
CA TYR A 17 21.58 32.08 17.84
C TYR A 17 21.22 31.60 19.25
N ASP A 18 20.10 32.12 19.75
CA ASP A 18 19.40 31.59 20.91
C ASP A 18 18.33 30.61 20.37
N ASP A 19 18.66 29.32 20.36
CA ASP A 19 17.99 28.24 19.62
C ASP A 19 16.56 27.91 20.11
N LYS A 20 16.15 28.49 21.24
CA LYS A 20 14.79 28.34 21.78
C LYS A 20 13.78 29.31 21.14
N GLY A 21 14.21 30.52 20.77
CA GLY A 21 13.31 31.52 20.16
C GLY A 21 12.97 31.25 18.69
N SER A 22 13.88 30.60 17.95
CA SER A 22 13.69 30.19 16.55
C SER A 22 12.64 29.10 16.38
N THR A 23 12.59 28.16 17.34
CA THR A 23 11.64 27.05 17.34
C THR A 23 10.21 27.55 17.59
N GLU A 24 10.02 28.50 18.53
CA GLU A 24 8.72 29.12 18.79
C GLU A 24 8.17 29.92 17.59
N LEU A 25 9.02 30.66 16.88
CA LEU A 25 8.64 31.38 15.66
C LEU A 25 8.24 30.44 14.53
N SER A 26 8.93 29.30 14.38
CA SER A 26 8.61 28.29 13.37
C SER A 26 7.26 27.61 13.66
N HIS A 27 6.97 27.32 14.93
CA HIS A 27 5.66 26.82 15.35
C HIS A 27 4.55 27.84 15.08
N ALA A 28 4.76 29.11 15.44
CA ALA A 28 3.79 30.18 15.20
C ALA A 28 3.50 30.38 13.71
N LEU A 29 4.52 30.33 12.85
CA LEU A 29 4.33 30.37 11.40
C LEU A 29 3.60 29.14 10.87
N GLY A 30 3.94 27.95 11.38
CA GLY A 30 3.27 26.70 11.03
C GLY A 30 1.78 26.72 11.40
N ASP A 31 1.43 27.24 12.57
CA ASP A 31 0.05 27.40 13.02
C ASP A 31 -0.70 28.41 12.15
N ALA A 32 -0.06 29.54 11.79
CA ALA A 32 -0.65 30.53 10.89
C ALA A 32 -0.92 29.94 9.49
N PHE A 33 0.02 29.18 8.93
CA PHE A 33 -0.17 28.45 7.67
C PHE A 33 -1.29 27.42 7.79
N GLY A 34 -1.32 26.64 8.88
CA GLY A 34 -2.35 25.64 9.14
C GLY A 34 -3.75 26.26 9.22
N GLN A 35 -3.88 27.44 9.83
CA GLN A 35 -5.15 28.17 9.90
C GLN A 35 -5.61 28.63 8.51
N ILE A 36 -4.73 29.19 7.69
CA ILE A 36 -5.06 29.61 6.31
C ILE A 36 -5.46 28.39 5.46
N ILE A 37 -4.68 27.32 5.51
CA ILE A 37 -4.99 26.08 4.78
C ILE A 37 -6.35 25.54 5.21
N LYS A 38 -6.63 25.47 6.51
CA LYS A 38 -7.91 24.97 7.01
C LYS A 38 -9.10 25.87 6.64
N ARG A 39 -8.92 27.20 6.68
CA ARG A 39 -9.98 28.17 6.40
C ARG A 39 -10.30 28.24 4.90
N ASP A 40 -9.27 28.32 4.06
CA ASP A 40 -9.42 28.66 2.64
C ASP A 40 -9.41 27.41 1.76
N PHE A 41 -8.76 26.33 2.22
CA PHE A 41 -8.55 25.09 1.45
C PHE A 41 -9.00 23.83 2.19
N GLY A 42 -9.65 23.92 3.35
CA GLY A 42 -10.04 22.78 4.16
C GLY A 42 -10.95 21.78 3.42
N GLN A 43 -11.79 22.27 2.50
CA GLN A 43 -12.63 21.47 1.62
C GLN A 43 -11.83 20.62 0.61
N TYR A 44 -10.57 20.97 0.34
CA TYR A 44 -9.65 20.22 -0.52
C TYR A 44 -8.73 19.28 0.27
N VAL A 45 -8.80 19.31 1.60
CA VAL A 45 -8.06 18.38 2.46
C VAL A 45 -8.89 17.12 2.64
N ALA A 46 -8.43 16.01 2.04
CA ALA A 46 -9.06 14.72 2.23
C ALA A 46 -8.97 14.30 3.72
N PRO A 47 -10.01 13.65 4.27
CA PRO A 47 -9.98 13.13 5.63
C PRO A 47 -8.89 12.07 5.80
N PRO A 48 -8.37 11.87 7.02
CA PRO A 48 -7.36 10.85 7.30
C PRO A 48 -7.84 9.46 6.86
N PRO A 49 -6.99 8.66 6.21
CA PRO A 49 -7.40 7.35 5.74
C PRO A 49 -7.70 6.40 6.90
N LEU A 50 -8.60 5.45 6.66
CA LEU A 50 -8.88 4.34 7.57
C LEU A 50 -7.75 3.33 7.49
N VAL A 51 -7.35 2.77 8.63
CA VAL A 51 -6.38 1.68 8.71
C VAL A 51 -7.08 0.47 9.28
N THR A 52 -7.05 -0.63 8.53
CA THR A 52 -7.68 -1.89 8.94
C THR A 52 -6.60 -2.96 9.11
N PRO A 53 -6.39 -3.46 10.33
CA PRO A 53 -5.44 -4.54 10.59
C PRO A 53 -5.78 -5.81 9.79
N THR A 54 -4.76 -6.52 9.37
CA THR A 54 -4.85 -7.83 8.73
C THR A 54 -5.12 -8.95 9.74
N GLY A 55 -4.85 -8.69 11.03
CA GLY A 55 -4.96 -9.67 12.11
C GLY A 55 -3.70 -10.51 12.32
N ILE A 56 -2.61 -10.14 11.65
CA ILE A 56 -1.28 -10.73 11.82
C ILE A 56 -0.36 -9.61 12.30
N VAL A 57 -0.04 -9.59 13.60
CA VAL A 57 0.63 -8.44 14.23
C VAL A 57 1.92 -8.00 13.50
N PRO A 58 2.88 -8.90 13.16
CA PRO A 58 4.07 -8.51 12.40
C PRO A 58 3.77 -7.92 11.02
N LEU A 59 2.71 -8.39 10.35
CA LEU A 59 2.29 -7.83 9.05
C LEU A 59 1.71 -6.43 9.24
N ASP A 60 0.91 -6.24 10.28
CA ASP A 60 0.31 -4.93 10.57
C ASP A 60 1.39 -3.90 10.89
N TYR A 61 2.41 -4.25 11.69
CA TYR A 61 3.58 -3.39 11.90
C TYR A 61 4.35 -3.09 10.60
N LEU A 62 4.54 -4.09 9.73
CA LEU A 62 5.19 -3.90 8.43
C LEU A 62 4.41 -2.94 7.52
N LEU A 63 3.09 -2.91 7.65
CA LEU A 63 2.20 -2.10 6.84
C LEU A 63 1.99 -0.68 7.38
N GLY A 64 2.36 -0.40 8.63
CA GLY A 64 2.05 0.85 9.32
C GLY A 64 0.68 0.83 10.01
N GLY A 65 0.28 -0.32 10.52
CA GLY A 65 -0.98 -0.58 11.24
C GLY A 65 -1.99 -1.45 10.46
N GLY A 66 -1.74 -1.72 9.18
CA GLY A 66 -2.61 -2.57 8.35
C GLY A 66 -2.81 -2.03 6.94
N ILE A 67 -3.86 -2.50 6.27
CA ILE A 67 -4.24 -2.03 4.93
C ILE A 67 -4.97 -0.68 5.06
N VAL A 68 -4.56 0.27 4.24
CA VAL A 68 -4.99 1.67 4.33
C VAL A 68 -5.97 2.03 3.22
N SER A 69 -7.03 2.79 3.56
CA SER A 69 -7.99 3.32 2.60
C SER A 69 -7.43 4.49 1.77
N SER A 70 -8.29 5.09 0.96
CA SER A 70 -8.04 6.38 0.29
C SER A 70 -7.06 6.31 -0.89
N LYS A 71 -6.35 5.21 -1.08
CA LYS A 71 -5.54 4.92 -2.26
C LYS A 71 -5.70 3.45 -2.66
N PRO A 72 -5.46 3.10 -3.93
CA PRO A 72 -5.42 1.71 -4.35
C PRO A 72 -4.35 0.94 -3.55
N VAL A 73 -4.68 -0.29 -3.18
CA VAL A 73 -3.77 -1.26 -2.56
C VAL A 73 -3.63 -2.45 -3.51
N MET A 74 -2.42 -2.66 -4.00
CA MET A 74 -2.12 -3.70 -4.98
C MET A 74 -1.72 -4.99 -4.26
N LEU A 75 -2.35 -6.11 -4.66
CA LEU A 75 -1.97 -7.46 -4.26
C LEU A 75 -1.49 -8.21 -5.49
N SER A 76 -0.19 -8.51 -5.55
CA SER A 76 0.40 -9.19 -6.71
C SER A 76 1.12 -10.47 -6.32
N SER A 77 1.03 -11.48 -7.19
CA SER A 77 1.73 -12.76 -7.00
C SER A 77 1.71 -13.57 -8.30
N THR A 78 2.49 -14.64 -8.34
CA THR A 78 2.24 -15.74 -9.29
C THR A 78 0.84 -16.35 -9.09
N PRO A 79 0.26 -17.04 -10.08
CA PRO A 79 -0.99 -17.77 -9.89
C PRO A 79 -0.97 -18.70 -8.67
N GLU A 80 -2.15 -19.02 -8.13
CA GLU A 80 -2.34 -20.03 -7.06
C GLU A 80 -1.57 -19.78 -5.74
N THR A 81 -1.27 -18.53 -5.44
CA THR A 81 -0.52 -18.14 -4.21
C THR A 81 -1.43 -17.72 -3.05
N GLY A 82 -2.75 -17.61 -3.28
CA GLY A 82 -3.73 -17.34 -2.21
C GLY A 82 -4.30 -15.91 -2.14
N LYS A 83 -4.10 -15.07 -3.16
CA LYS A 83 -4.57 -13.66 -3.18
C LYS A 83 -6.07 -13.52 -2.92
N SER A 84 -6.91 -14.22 -3.68
CA SER A 84 -8.36 -14.16 -3.52
C SER A 84 -8.79 -14.64 -2.13
N THR A 85 -8.21 -15.72 -1.61
CA THR A 85 -8.45 -16.19 -0.23
C THR A 85 -8.06 -15.12 0.80
N PHE A 86 -6.92 -14.43 0.63
CA PHE A 86 -6.56 -13.29 1.48
C PHE A 86 -7.57 -12.15 1.39
N CYS A 87 -8.11 -11.84 0.20
CA CYS A 87 -9.18 -10.85 0.05
C CYS A 87 -10.44 -11.23 0.83
N PHE A 88 -10.88 -12.49 0.81
CA PHE A 88 -12.00 -12.95 1.64
C PHE A 88 -11.68 -12.88 3.14
N GLN A 89 -10.50 -13.36 3.56
CA GLN A 89 -10.05 -13.25 4.95
C GLN A 89 -10.05 -11.80 5.44
N PHE A 90 -9.47 -10.90 4.64
CA PHE A 90 -9.39 -9.50 4.98
C PHE A 90 -10.77 -8.82 4.97
N SER A 91 -11.71 -9.28 4.14
CA SER A 91 -13.09 -8.82 4.19
C SER A 91 -13.77 -9.11 5.51
N LYS A 92 -13.50 -10.29 6.10
CA LYS A 92 -13.96 -10.62 7.45
C LYS A 92 -13.33 -9.68 8.50
N ALA A 93 -12.03 -9.41 8.40
CA ALA A 93 -11.34 -8.48 9.30
C ALA A 93 -11.90 -7.05 9.18
N PHE A 94 -12.17 -6.60 7.95
CA PHE A 94 -12.75 -5.29 7.67
C PHE A 94 -14.16 -5.15 8.26
N LEU A 95 -15.05 -6.10 7.99
CA LEU A 95 -16.42 -6.09 8.53
C LEU A 95 -16.44 -6.24 10.05
N GLY A 96 -15.53 -7.02 10.63
CA GLY A 96 -15.38 -7.12 12.08
C GLY A 96 -14.82 -5.87 12.76
N LYS A 97 -14.10 -5.02 12.02
CA LYS A 97 -13.53 -3.77 12.53
C LYS A 97 -14.49 -2.58 12.40
N HIS A 98 -15.35 -2.59 11.39
CA HIS A 98 -16.21 -1.45 11.03
C HIS A 98 -17.68 -1.86 11.07
N ASP A 99 -18.42 -1.40 12.10
CA ASP A 99 -19.84 -1.73 12.30
C ASP A 99 -20.75 -1.30 11.13
N ASN A 100 -20.39 -0.22 10.42
CA ASN A 100 -21.07 0.24 9.20
C ASN A 100 -20.24 -0.10 7.94
N GLY A 101 -19.56 -1.25 7.98
CA GLY A 101 -18.72 -1.76 6.90
C GLY A 101 -19.56 -2.39 5.78
N VAL A 102 -19.19 -2.08 4.54
CA VAL A 102 -19.73 -2.76 3.35
C VAL A 102 -18.56 -3.18 2.46
N VAL A 103 -18.60 -4.42 2.00
CA VAL A 103 -17.60 -4.99 1.09
C VAL A 103 -18.26 -5.33 -0.24
N VAL A 104 -17.68 -4.86 -1.33
CA VAL A 104 -18.06 -5.24 -2.70
C VAL A 104 -16.90 -5.99 -3.35
N TYR A 105 -17.12 -7.27 -3.66
CA TYR A 105 -16.16 -8.12 -4.35
C TYR A 105 -16.54 -8.24 -5.81
N LEU A 106 -15.68 -7.73 -6.71
CA LEU A 106 -15.84 -7.83 -8.15
C LEU A 106 -15.00 -9.00 -8.66
N ASP A 107 -15.66 -10.12 -8.97
CA ASP A 107 -15.05 -11.27 -9.62
C ASP A 107 -15.20 -11.15 -11.14
N ILE A 108 -14.10 -10.79 -11.79
CA ILE A 108 -14.00 -10.65 -13.25
C ILE A 108 -13.42 -11.91 -13.88
N GLU A 109 -12.69 -12.73 -13.11
CA GLU A 109 -12.19 -14.02 -13.59
C GLU A 109 -13.31 -15.06 -13.70
N GLY A 110 -14.46 -14.85 -13.03
CA GLY A 110 -15.57 -15.80 -12.97
C GLY A 110 -15.19 -17.08 -12.21
N ALA A 111 -14.08 -17.04 -11.46
CA ALA A 111 -13.46 -18.19 -10.83
C ALA A 111 -13.90 -18.38 -9.37
N GLY A 112 -14.62 -17.40 -8.79
CA GLY A 112 -14.77 -17.34 -7.35
C GLY A 112 -15.95 -18.10 -6.77
N ASN A 113 -17.06 -18.34 -7.49
CA ASN A 113 -18.20 -19.13 -6.99
C ASN A 113 -19.11 -19.67 -8.13
N ILE A 114 -19.12 -20.99 -8.36
CA ILE A 114 -20.27 -21.66 -9.00
C ILE A 114 -21.19 -22.09 -7.85
N THR A 115 -22.12 -21.23 -7.45
CA THR A 115 -23.34 -21.70 -6.80
C THR A 115 -24.27 -22.15 -7.93
N GLN A 116 -24.28 -23.46 -8.23
CA GLN A 116 -25.43 -24.04 -8.90
C GLN A 116 -26.62 -23.86 -7.96
N ASN A 117 -27.48 -22.89 -8.28
CA ASN A 117 -28.80 -22.76 -7.68
C ASN A 117 -29.71 -23.87 -8.23
N ASP A 118 -29.37 -25.13 -7.94
CA ASP A 118 -30.34 -26.22 -8.04
C ASP A 118 -30.76 -26.56 -6.60
N GLU A 119 -31.99 -26.17 -6.25
CA GLU A 119 -32.60 -26.34 -4.92
C GLU A 119 -32.62 -27.79 -4.39
N ASP A 120 -32.26 -28.77 -5.23
CA ASP A 120 -32.32 -30.21 -4.91
C ASP A 120 -30.96 -30.93 -4.88
N THR A 121 -29.82 -30.23 -4.96
CA THR A 121 -28.51 -30.87 -4.83
C THR A 121 -27.77 -30.36 -3.60
N ILE A 122 -27.48 -31.26 -2.65
CA ILE A 122 -26.52 -30.99 -1.57
C ILE A 122 -25.23 -30.50 -2.23
N SER A 123 -24.95 -29.19 -2.14
CA SER A 123 -23.66 -28.65 -2.57
C SER A 123 -22.60 -29.27 -1.68
N THR A 124 -21.88 -30.27 -2.22
CA THR A 124 -20.72 -30.88 -1.56
C THR A 124 -19.50 -29.93 -1.53
N THR A 125 -19.65 -28.71 -2.04
CA THR A 125 -18.58 -27.72 -2.15
C THR A 125 -18.84 -26.56 -1.20
N ILE A 126 -17.98 -26.41 -0.20
CA ILE A 126 -17.96 -25.25 0.70
C ILE A 126 -17.39 -24.07 -0.10
N SER A 127 -18.18 -23.00 -0.29
CA SER A 127 -17.71 -21.79 -0.96
C SER A 127 -16.76 -21.00 -0.06
N ARG A 128 -15.94 -20.10 -0.63
CA ARG A 128 -15.10 -19.21 0.20
C ARG A 128 -15.95 -18.28 1.08
N LEU A 129 -17.15 -17.91 0.62
CA LEU A 129 -18.13 -17.17 1.42
C LEU A 129 -18.51 -17.96 2.68
N ASP A 130 -18.76 -19.27 2.53
CA ASP A 130 -19.08 -20.16 3.65
C ASP A 130 -17.89 -20.28 4.62
N SER A 131 -16.69 -20.55 4.09
CA SER A 131 -15.47 -20.75 4.91
C SER A 131 -15.16 -19.54 5.80
N PHE A 132 -15.40 -18.32 5.30
CA PHE A 132 -15.13 -17.09 6.06
C PHE A 132 -16.36 -16.56 6.82
N GLY A 133 -17.55 -17.14 6.64
CA GLY A 133 -18.78 -16.69 7.29
C GLY A 133 -19.33 -15.36 6.73
N LEU A 134 -19.09 -15.08 5.45
CA LEU A 134 -19.46 -13.83 4.77
C LEU A 134 -20.83 -13.96 4.09
N LYS A 135 -21.89 -14.21 4.88
CA LYS A 135 -23.27 -14.39 4.38
C LYS A 135 -24.21 -13.21 4.65
N ASP A 136 -23.73 -12.17 5.32
CA ASP A 136 -24.54 -10.99 5.60
C ASP A 136 -24.63 -10.07 4.38
N SER A 137 -25.73 -9.34 4.29
CA SER A 137 -26.02 -8.26 3.35
C SER A 137 -24.92 -7.20 3.22
N SER A 138 -24.03 -7.09 4.21
CA SER A 138 -22.85 -6.21 4.19
C SER A 138 -21.72 -6.70 3.27
N PHE A 139 -21.72 -7.97 2.85
CA PHE A 139 -20.79 -8.52 1.87
C PHE A 139 -21.51 -8.82 0.55
N GLN A 140 -21.06 -8.18 -0.52
CA GLN A 140 -21.68 -8.25 -1.83
C GLN A 140 -20.70 -8.87 -2.84
N TYR A 141 -20.97 -10.11 -3.26
CA TYR A 141 -20.18 -10.82 -4.25
C TYR A 141 -20.79 -10.67 -5.65
N GLN A 142 -20.03 -10.08 -6.58
CA GLN A 142 -20.52 -9.71 -7.90
C GLN A 142 -19.65 -10.38 -8.98
N PRO A 143 -20.10 -11.50 -9.60
CA PRO A 143 -19.46 -12.01 -10.81
C PRO A 143 -19.84 -11.09 -11.97
N VAL A 144 -18.92 -10.25 -12.44
CA VAL A 144 -19.21 -9.21 -13.42
C VAL A 144 -18.19 -9.20 -14.55
N ILE A 145 -18.68 -9.01 -15.77
CA ILE A 145 -17.83 -8.80 -16.95
C ILE A 145 -17.82 -7.29 -17.23
N LEU A 146 -16.81 -6.60 -16.69
CA LEU A 146 -16.64 -5.16 -16.87
C LEU A 146 -15.33 -4.85 -17.61
N THR A 147 -15.30 -3.69 -18.26
CA THR A 147 -14.05 -3.07 -18.72
C THR A 147 -13.43 -2.26 -17.59
N ILE A 148 -12.17 -1.81 -17.77
CA ILE A 148 -11.53 -0.88 -16.82
C ILE A 148 -12.43 0.33 -16.60
N ALA A 149 -12.94 0.95 -17.66
CA ALA A 149 -13.86 2.07 -17.55
C ALA A 149 -15.09 1.72 -16.69
N GLY A 150 -15.71 0.56 -16.93
CA GLY A 150 -16.87 0.09 -16.18
C GLY A 150 -16.61 -0.13 -14.69
N VAL A 151 -15.42 -0.60 -14.29
CA VAL A 151 -15.05 -0.74 -12.87
C VAL A 151 -15.05 0.63 -12.17
N PHE A 152 -14.49 1.65 -12.83
CA PHE A 152 -14.47 3.00 -12.26
C PHE A 152 -15.84 3.67 -12.26
N ASP A 153 -16.67 3.42 -13.28
CA ASP A 153 -18.04 3.94 -13.33
C ASP A 153 -18.89 3.28 -12.22
N LEU A 154 -18.64 2.01 -11.89
CA LEU A 154 -19.23 1.33 -10.73
C LEU A 154 -18.74 1.94 -9.41
N LEU A 155 -17.44 2.21 -9.26
CA LEU A 155 -16.89 2.89 -8.08
C LEU A 155 -17.55 4.27 -7.86
N GLU A 156 -17.77 5.04 -8.93
CA GLU A 156 -18.45 6.34 -8.88
C GLU A 156 -19.89 6.21 -8.36
N LYS A 157 -20.65 5.25 -8.90
CA LYS A 157 -22.02 4.98 -8.45
C LYS A 157 -22.08 4.53 -6.99
N LEU A 158 -21.18 3.64 -6.57
CA LEU A 158 -21.08 3.21 -5.17
C LEU A 158 -20.74 4.38 -4.24
N ALA A 159 -19.84 5.27 -4.65
CA ALA A 159 -19.49 6.46 -3.89
C ALA A 159 -20.65 7.47 -3.76
N ALA A 160 -21.47 7.61 -4.80
CA ALA A 160 -22.69 8.43 -4.76
C ALA A 160 -23.73 7.85 -3.80
N ILE A 161 -23.97 6.53 -3.86
CA ILE A 161 -24.88 5.84 -2.93
C ILE A 161 -24.40 5.99 -1.48
N LYS A 162 -23.10 5.77 -1.24
CA LYS A 162 -22.47 6.00 0.07
C LYS A 162 -22.80 7.38 0.60
N GLN A 163 -22.54 8.41 -0.21
CA GLN A 163 -22.78 9.79 0.18
C GLN A 163 -24.24 10.05 0.54
N ALA A 164 -25.19 9.56 -0.26
CA ALA A 164 -26.61 9.71 0.03
C ALA A 164 -27.01 9.06 1.36
N PHE A 165 -26.48 7.87 1.67
CA PHE A 165 -26.70 7.21 2.95
C PHE A 165 -26.08 7.98 4.13
N GLU A 166 -24.86 8.48 3.98
CA GLU A 166 -24.18 9.29 5.02
C GLU A 166 -24.94 10.59 5.29
N GLU A 167 -25.45 11.26 4.25
CA GLU A 167 -26.23 12.48 4.37
C GLU A 167 -27.58 12.25 5.04
N LYS A 168 -28.27 11.15 4.72
CA LYS A 168 -29.59 10.79 5.28
C LYS A 168 -29.49 10.31 6.73
N LEU A 169 -28.53 9.43 7.03
CA LEU A 169 -28.41 8.77 8.33
C LEU A 169 -27.47 9.50 9.30
N LYS A 170 -26.73 10.51 8.82
CA LYS A 170 -25.73 11.25 9.61
C LYS A 170 -24.72 10.32 10.28
N LYS A 171 -24.36 9.23 9.60
CA LYS A 171 -23.40 8.23 10.04
C LYS A 171 -22.41 7.98 8.92
N GLU A 172 -21.18 7.68 9.29
CA GLU A 172 -20.14 7.28 8.35
C GLU A 172 -20.26 5.81 7.99
N PHE A 173 -20.07 5.51 6.71
CA PHE A 173 -19.99 4.14 6.19
C PHE A 173 -18.58 3.86 5.69
N CYS A 174 -18.09 2.65 5.96
CA CYS A 174 -16.78 2.21 5.51
C CYS A 174 -16.96 1.28 4.32
N ILE A 175 -16.49 1.68 3.13
CA ILE A 175 -16.65 0.85 1.93
C ILE A 175 -15.29 0.28 1.52
N MET A 176 -15.25 -1.04 1.34
CA MET A 176 -14.17 -1.74 0.68
C MET A 176 -14.63 -2.29 -0.66
N VAL A 177 -13.85 -2.05 -1.70
CA VAL A 177 -14.06 -2.63 -3.03
C VAL A 177 -12.85 -3.47 -3.40
N ILE A 178 -13.10 -4.72 -3.76
CA ILE A 178 -12.08 -5.68 -4.21
C ILE A 178 -12.27 -5.89 -5.70
N TRP A 179 -11.20 -5.69 -6.46
CA TRP A 179 -11.14 -5.91 -7.90
C TRP A 179 -10.28 -7.14 -8.21
N ASP A 180 -10.93 -8.28 -8.49
CA ASP A 180 -10.28 -9.56 -8.80
C ASP A 180 -10.64 -10.06 -10.21
N SER A 181 -9.84 -9.82 -11.26
CA SER A 181 -8.50 -9.22 -11.24
C SER A 181 -8.29 -8.17 -12.33
N LEU A 182 -7.33 -7.28 -12.07
CA LEU A 182 -6.87 -6.29 -13.04
C LEU A 182 -6.33 -6.97 -14.31
N SER A 183 -5.59 -8.07 -14.17
CA SER A 183 -5.04 -8.82 -15.32
C SER A 183 -6.12 -9.33 -16.27
N ALA A 184 -7.25 -9.83 -15.74
CA ALA A 184 -8.35 -10.36 -16.54
C ALA A 184 -9.27 -9.27 -17.12
N THR A 185 -9.26 -8.07 -16.55
CA THR A 185 -10.15 -6.98 -16.98
C THR A 185 -9.77 -6.44 -18.36
N ARG A 186 -10.74 -6.27 -19.25
CA ARG A 186 -10.52 -5.75 -20.61
C ARG A 186 -10.45 -4.22 -20.62
N SER A 187 -9.81 -3.66 -21.64
CA SER A 187 -9.89 -2.21 -21.89
C SER A 187 -11.20 -1.86 -22.59
N SER A 188 -11.64 -0.61 -22.53
CA SER A 188 -12.87 -0.16 -23.21
C SER A 188 -12.85 -0.34 -24.74
N LYS A 189 -11.66 -0.43 -25.35
CA LYS A 189 -11.48 -0.57 -26.81
C LYS A 189 -11.15 -1.98 -27.26
N THR A 190 -11.10 -2.95 -26.34
CA THR A 190 -10.68 -4.32 -26.68
C THR A 190 -11.59 -4.96 -27.72
N ASP A 191 -12.89 -4.70 -27.67
CA ASP A 191 -13.87 -5.34 -28.57
C ASP A 191 -14.05 -4.59 -29.90
N SER A 192 -13.55 -3.34 -30.03
CA SER A 192 -13.79 -2.47 -31.19
C SER A 192 -12.66 -2.44 -32.22
N VAL A 193 -11.54 -3.13 -31.96
CA VAL A 193 -10.35 -3.02 -32.81
C VAL A 193 -9.79 -4.40 -33.15
N GLU A 194 -9.70 -4.70 -34.46
CA GLU A 194 -9.20 -5.97 -34.99
C GLU A 194 -7.66 -6.06 -35.03
N ASP A 195 -6.96 -4.92 -35.10
CA ASP A 195 -5.48 -4.87 -35.11
C ASP A 195 -4.90 -4.85 -33.70
N VAL A 196 -4.26 -5.96 -33.31
CA VAL A 196 -3.59 -6.18 -32.02
C VAL A 196 -2.50 -5.14 -31.73
N ASN A 197 -1.81 -4.62 -32.76
CA ASN A 197 -0.71 -3.66 -32.56
C ASN A 197 -1.20 -2.29 -32.08
N SER A 198 -2.41 -1.89 -32.48
CA SER A 198 -3.03 -0.63 -32.05
C SER A 198 -3.46 -0.62 -30.58
N GLN A 199 -3.57 -1.80 -29.95
CA GLN A 199 -3.97 -1.96 -28.54
C GLN A 199 -2.80 -2.00 -27.56
N ILE A 200 -1.55 -2.09 -28.03
CA ILE A 200 -0.37 -2.21 -27.16
C ILE A 200 -0.29 -1.01 -26.22
N GLY A 201 -0.31 -1.26 -24.91
CA GLY A 201 -0.24 -0.22 -23.88
C GLY A 201 -1.51 0.64 -23.71
N PHE A 202 -2.59 0.42 -24.48
CA PHE A 202 -3.84 1.18 -24.29
C PHE A 202 -4.47 0.91 -22.92
N LYS A 203 -4.58 -0.37 -22.53
CA LYS A 203 -5.10 -0.80 -21.21
C LYS A 203 -4.41 -0.07 -20.05
N ALA A 204 -3.09 0.08 -20.13
CA ALA A 204 -2.31 0.75 -19.11
C ALA A 204 -2.53 2.26 -19.07
N ARG A 205 -2.60 2.92 -20.24
CA ARG A 205 -2.91 4.35 -20.32
C ARG A 205 -4.32 4.66 -19.80
N GLU A 206 -5.29 3.83 -20.16
CA GLU A 206 -6.66 3.93 -19.66
C GLU A 206 -6.70 3.77 -18.13
N LEU A 207 -6.00 2.77 -17.58
CA LEU A 207 -5.88 2.57 -16.15
C LEU A 207 -5.25 3.78 -15.45
N THR A 208 -4.13 4.31 -15.95
CA THR A 208 -3.48 5.51 -15.39
C THR A 208 -4.46 6.67 -15.35
N PHE A 209 -5.08 6.98 -16.49
CA PHE A 209 -6.01 8.10 -16.60
C PHE A 209 -7.18 7.97 -15.63
N LYS A 210 -7.78 6.78 -15.54
CA LYS A 210 -8.90 6.52 -14.61
C LYS A 210 -8.44 6.61 -13.15
N LEU A 211 -7.29 6.04 -12.79
CA LEU A 211 -6.77 6.15 -11.43
C LEU A 211 -6.47 7.60 -11.04
N GLU A 212 -5.90 8.40 -11.93
CA GLU A 212 -5.65 9.84 -11.69
C GLU A 212 -6.98 10.59 -11.50
N LYS A 213 -7.94 10.37 -12.41
CA LYS A 213 -9.27 10.98 -12.35
C LYS A 213 -10.02 10.66 -11.05
N PHE A 214 -9.98 9.40 -10.62
CA PHE A 214 -10.79 8.93 -9.49
C PHE A 214 -10.05 8.93 -8.14
N SER A 215 -8.74 9.13 -8.12
CA SER A 215 -7.93 9.19 -6.88
C SER A 215 -8.46 10.20 -5.85
N PRO A 216 -8.87 11.44 -6.22
CA PRO A 216 -9.48 12.37 -5.27
C PRO A 216 -10.76 11.78 -4.65
N MET A 217 -11.66 11.22 -5.46
CA MET A 217 -12.91 10.63 -4.97
C MET A 217 -12.64 9.47 -3.99
N ILE A 218 -11.74 8.54 -4.35
CA ILE A 218 -11.33 7.42 -3.49
C ILE A 218 -10.78 7.97 -2.15
N SER A 219 -10.00 9.04 -2.21
CA SER A 219 -9.41 9.68 -1.03
C SER A 219 -10.45 10.33 -0.12
N PHE A 220 -11.31 11.19 -0.68
CA PHE A 220 -12.34 11.91 0.07
C PHE A 220 -13.38 10.99 0.68
N LYS A 221 -13.74 9.92 -0.03
CA LYS A 221 -14.73 8.95 0.43
C LYS A 221 -14.13 7.84 1.31
N ARG A 222 -12.80 7.83 1.50
CA ARG A 222 -12.04 6.82 2.25
C ARG A 222 -12.38 5.39 1.82
N ILE A 223 -12.44 5.17 0.52
CA ILE A 223 -12.69 3.84 -0.03
C ILE A 223 -11.42 3.00 0.13
N THR A 224 -11.55 1.81 0.70
CA THR A 224 -10.49 0.80 0.69
C THR A 224 -10.57 0.06 -0.64
N PHE A 225 -9.65 0.34 -1.56
CA PHE A 225 -9.70 -0.22 -2.91
C PHE A 225 -8.59 -1.25 -3.12
N LEU A 226 -8.93 -2.53 -3.00
CA LEU A 226 -8.00 -3.64 -3.22
C LEU A 226 -8.01 -4.05 -4.70
N VAL A 227 -6.83 -4.11 -5.31
CA VAL A 227 -6.66 -4.49 -6.70
C VAL A 227 -5.76 -5.71 -6.77
N VAL A 228 -6.34 -6.83 -7.23
CA VAL A 228 -5.62 -8.08 -7.42
C VAL A 228 -5.01 -8.09 -8.81
N ASP A 229 -3.71 -8.37 -8.90
CA ASP A 229 -3.02 -8.55 -10.17
C ASP A 229 -2.18 -9.82 -10.17
N GLN A 230 -1.98 -10.38 -11.36
CA GLN A 230 -1.10 -11.52 -11.56
C GLN A 230 0.25 -11.05 -12.08
N VAL A 231 1.34 -11.55 -11.48
CA VAL A 231 2.70 -11.31 -11.96
C VAL A 231 3.12 -12.46 -12.87
N ARG A 232 3.67 -12.14 -14.04
CA ARG A 232 4.27 -13.12 -14.96
C ARG A 232 5.79 -12.98 -14.93
N ALA A 233 6.49 -14.10 -15.00
CA ALA A 233 7.94 -14.08 -15.23
C ALA A 233 8.24 -13.41 -16.57
N ASN A 234 9.36 -12.68 -16.66
CA ASN A 234 9.89 -12.22 -17.94
C ASN A 234 10.18 -13.46 -18.79
N LEU A 235 9.26 -13.83 -19.67
CA LEU A 235 9.63 -14.61 -20.83
C LEU A 235 10.54 -13.69 -21.65
N LYS A 236 11.86 -13.86 -21.49
CA LYS A 236 12.82 -13.47 -22.53
C LYS A 236 12.49 -14.34 -23.74
N ILE A 237 11.44 -13.96 -24.47
CA ILE A 237 11.21 -14.54 -25.78
C ILE A 237 12.43 -14.11 -26.58
N ALA A 238 13.26 -15.10 -26.94
CA ALA A 238 14.46 -14.94 -27.75
C ALA A 238 14.11 -14.58 -29.20
N LEU A 239 13.24 -13.58 -29.39
CA LEU A 239 12.86 -12.99 -30.67
C LEU A 239 13.52 -11.63 -30.89
N ASP A 240 13.90 -10.93 -29.82
CA ASP A 240 14.53 -9.61 -29.90
C ASP A 240 16.02 -9.73 -29.60
N GLY A 241 16.84 -9.40 -30.61
CA GLY A 241 18.31 -9.52 -30.57
C GLY A 241 18.99 -8.80 -29.40
N PRO A 242 20.30 -9.03 -29.19
CA PRO A 242 21.04 -8.74 -27.96
C PRO A 242 21.20 -7.26 -27.55
N TYR A 243 20.54 -6.31 -28.23
CA TYR A 243 20.80 -4.87 -28.11
C TYR A 243 19.56 -3.98 -27.97
N LYS A 244 18.39 -4.51 -27.56
CA LYS A 244 17.25 -3.64 -27.23
C LYS A 244 17.32 -3.24 -25.74
N PRO A 245 17.36 -1.94 -25.40
CA PRO A 245 17.46 -1.50 -24.01
C PRO A 245 16.24 -1.98 -23.22
N SER A 246 16.49 -2.62 -22.08
CA SER A 246 15.46 -3.05 -21.16
C SER A 246 14.71 -1.83 -20.62
N GLU A 247 13.38 -1.83 -20.74
CA GLU A 247 12.56 -0.88 -19.99
C GLU A 247 12.78 -1.12 -18.49
N LYS A 248 13.10 -0.05 -17.77
CA LYS A 248 13.30 -0.08 -16.31
C LYS A 248 12.05 -0.65 -15.65
N SER A 249 12.19 -1.82 -15.03
CA SER A 249 11.23 -2.34 -14.08
C SER A 249 11.39 -1.60 -12.75
N VAL A 250 10.42 -1.79 -11.86
CA VAL A 250 10.31 -1.06 -10.59
C VAL A 250 10.72 -2.02 -9.49
N GLY A 251 11.57 -1.60 -8.55
CA GLY A 251 12.07 -2.47 -7.48
C GLY A 251 13.07 -3.53 -7.95
N ASN A 252 13.37 -4.53 -7.12
CA ASN A 252 14.31 -5.63 -7.42
C ASN A 252 13.79 -6.62 -8.48
N PHE A 253 12.85 -6.20 -9.33
CA PHE A 253 12.22 -6.99 -10.39
C PHE A 253 13.12 -7.08 -11.63
N ASN A 254 14.31 -7.66 -11.52
CA ASN A 254 15.11 -7.96 -12.71
C ASN A 254 14.45 -9.07 -13.57
N ASP A 255 13.55 -9.89 -13.00
CA ASP A 255 13.04 -11.10 -13.67
C ASP A 255 11.50 -11.26 -13.75
N TYR A 256 10.68 -10.38 -13.18
CA TYR A 256 9.21 -10.49 -13.27
C TYR A 256 8.54 -9.17 -13.68
N ARG A 257 7.50 -9.24 -14.52
CA ARG A 257 6.63 -8.11 -14.90
C ARG A 257 5.22 -8.39 -14.37
N ALA A 258 4.58 -7.41 -13.71
CA ALA A 258 3.12 -7.46 -13.55
C ALA A 258 2.49 -7.52 -14.95
N ALA A 259 1.41 -8.29 -15.11
CA ALA A 259 0.79 -8.50 -16.42
C ALA A 259 0.28 -7.18 -17.04
N THR A 260 0.02 -6.17 -16.21
CA THR A 260 -0.25 -4.80 -16.63
C THR A 260 1.02 -3.96 -16.45
N SER A 261 1.40 -3.15 -17.46
CA SER A 261 2.66 -2.41 -17.44
C SER A 261 2.78 -1.50 -16.21
N ILE A 262 3.67 -1.93 -15.32
CA ILE A 262 3.90 -1.52 -13.92
C ILE A 262 4.05 0.01 -13.73
N ASN A 263 4.53 0.74 -14.74
CA ASN A 263 4.82 2.18 -14.59
C ASN A 263 3.59 3.05 -14.27
N SER A 264 2.41 2.65 -14.74
CA SER A 264 1.13 3.35 -14.51
C SER A 264 0.70 3.39 -13.04
N LEU A 265 0.97 2.32 -12.29
CA LEU A 265 0.49 2.12 -10.91
C LEU A 265 1.47 2.69 -9.86
N ASN A 266 2.71 2.92 -10.25
CA ASN A 266 3.80 3.23 -9.32
C ASN A 266 3.60 4.48 -8.49
N HIS A 267 2.94 5.52 -8.98
CA HIS A 267 2.81 6.77 -8.23
C HIS A 267 1.49 6.83 -7.45
N LEU A 268 0.44 6.18 -7.96
CA LEU A 268 -0.93 6.30 -7.48
C LEU A 268 -1.26 5.29 -6.36
N THR A 269 -0.66 4.11 -6.39
CA THR A 269 -0.85 3.08 -5.35
C THR A 269 -0.33 3.53 -3.98
N GLY A 270 -1.09 3.27 -2.92
CA GLY A 270 -0.72 3.56 -1.53
C GLY A 270 0.16 2.47 -0.93
N GLN A 271 -0.26 1.21 -1.09
CA GLN A 271 0.46 0.02 -0.64
C GLN A 271 0.49 -1.02 -1.75
N TRP A 272 1.61 -1.72 -1.90
CA TRP A 272 1.77 -2.82 -2.85
C TRP A 272 2.39 -3.99 -2.11
N LEU A 273 1.61 -5.06 -1.96
CA LEU A 273 2.05 -6.33 -1.38
C LEU A 273 2.33 -7.34 -2.48
N TYR A 274 3.54 -7.89 -2.46
CA TYR A 274 3.92 -9.01 -3.31
C TYR A 274 3.97 -10.29 -2.48
N PHE A 275 3.25 -11.30 -2.94
CA PHE A 275 3.24 -12.62 -2.32
C PHE A 275 4.10 -13.61 -3.10
N SER A 276 5.06 -14.23 -2.43
CA SER A 276 5.91 -15.27 -2.99
C SER A 276 5.77 -16.57 -2.21
N LYS A 277 5.21 -17.58 -2.86
CA LYS A 277 5.09 -18.94 -2.30
C LYS A 277 6.48 -19.54 -2.04
N LYS A 278 6.65 -20.15 -0.88
CA LYS A 278 7.87 -20.83 -0.44
C LYS A 278 7.62 -22.31 -0.23
N LYS A 279 7.90 -22.81 0.97
CA LYS A 279 7.82 -24.23 1.31
C LYS A 279 6.35 -24.63 1.45
N THR A 280 5.95 -25.72 0.79
CA THR A 280 4.65 -26.36 1.04
C THR A 280 4.62 -26.95 2.46
N ILE A 281 3.51 -26.74 3.16
CA ILE A 281 3.23 -27.26 4.48
C ILE A 281 2.11 -28.28 4.33
N THR A 282 2.30 -29.44 4.94
CA THR A 282 1.31 -30.50 4.99
C THR A 282 0.90 -30.78 6.43
N VAL A 283 -0.21 -31.48 6.64
CA VAL A 283 -0.66 -31.88 7.97
C VAL A 283 0.40 -32.70 8.71
N ALA A 284 1.24 -33.44 7.96
CA ALA A 284 2.35 -34.23 8.50
C ALA A 284 3.46 -33.38 9.14
N ASP A 285 3.57 -32.10 8.81
CA ASP A 285 4.52 -31.17 9.45
C ASP A 285 4.13 -30.80 10.91
N GLY A 286 2.98 -31.30 11.40
CA GLY A 286 2.54 -31.14 12.78
C GLY A 286 1.96 -29.77 13.11
N MET A 287 1.65 -28.95 12.10
CA MET A 287 1.03 -27.64 12.26
C MET A 287 -0.51 -27.68 12.21
N GLY A 288 -1.09 -28.81 11.77
CA GLY A 288 -2.53 -28.92 11.51
C GLY A 288 -3.00 -28.10 10.30
N ILE A 289 -2.06 -27.68 9.43
CA ILE A 289 -2.30 -26.85 8.25
C ILE A 289 -1.95 -27.64 6.99
N ASP A 290 -2.76 -27.47 5.94
CA ASP A 290 -2.39 -27.85 4.57
C ASP A 290 -2.29 -26.59 3.71
N GLY A 291 -1.08 -26.24 3.29
CA GLY A 291 -0.80 -24.90 2.78
C GLY A 291 0.65 -24.65 2.42
N TRP A 292 1.15 -23.45 2.68
CA TRP A 292 2.53 -23.07 2.39
C TRP A 292 3.01 -21.88 3.21
N GLU A 293 4.31 -21.77 3.37
CA GLU A 293 4.97 -20.52 3.76
C GLU A 293 4.85 -19.52 2.60
N ILE A 294 4.58 -18.27 2.94
CA ILE A 294 4.46 -17.17 1.98
C ILE A 294 5.28 -15.99 2.46
N ASN A 295 6.15 -15.50 1.59
CA ASN A 295 6.80 -14.23 1.84
C ASN A 295 5.86 -13.12 1.40
N VAL A 296 5.60 -12.19 2.31
CA VAL A 296 4.86 -10.96 2.06
C VAL A 296 5.87 -9.83 2.00
N THR A 297 6.06 -9.27 0.80
CA THR A 297 6.99 -8.17 0.55
C THR A 297 6.21 -6.88 0.30
N THR A 298 6.56 -5.80 1.00
CA THR A 298 6.01 -4.46 0.73
C THR A 298 6.80 -3.81 -0.41
N GLU A 299 6.43 -4.08 -1.66
CA GLU A 299 7.11 -3.46 -2.82
C GLU A 299 7.00 -1.93 -2.77
N LYS A 300 5.86 -1.46 -2.30
CA LYS A 300 5.61 -0.06 -2.01
C LYS A 300 4.75 0.07 -0.78
N ASN A 301 5.06 1.03 0.06
CA ASN A 301 4.26 1.43 1.19
C ASN A 301 4.51 2.93 1.44
N LYS A 302 3.43 3.72 1.40
CA LYS A 302 3.47 5.16 1.71
C LYS A 302 3.29 5.46 3.20
N TYR A 303 2.95 4.46 4.00
CA TYR A 303 2.59 4.59 5.42
C TYR A 303 3.63 3.95 6.35
N ALA A 304 4.52 3.13 5.80
CA ALA A 304 5.72 2.65 6.47
C ALA A 304 6.82 2.42 5.41
N PRO A 305 8.10 2.25 5.81
CA PRO A 305 9.18 1.96 4.88
C PRO A 305 8.90 0.75 3.98
N SER A 306 9.28 0.89 2.71
CA SER A 306 9.07 -0.12 1.67
C SER A 306 10.25 -1.11 1.60
N GLN A 307 10.10 -2.14 0.76
CA GLN A 307 11.11 -3.14 0.41
C GLN A 307 11.52 -4.08 1.57
N TYR A 308 10.63 -4.25 2.55
CA TYR A 308 10.78 -5.24 3.61
C TYR A 308 9.90 -6.46 3.37
N THR A 309 10.30 -7.60 3.93
CA THR A 309 9.67 -8.90 3.72
C THR A 309 9.62 -9.68 5.02
N ILE A 310 8.42 -10.16 5.35
CA ILE A 310 8.19 -11.14 6.42
C ILE A 310 7.65 -12.44 5.84
N THR A 311 7.73 -13.51 6.61
CA THR A 311 7.17 -14.82 6.24
C THR A 311 5.92 -15.07 7.06
N CYS A 312 4.79 -15.29 6.38
CA CYS A 312 3.54 -15.73 6.97
C CYS A 312 3.28 -17.21 6.63
N ILE A 313 2.35 -17.81 7.35
CA ILE A 313 1.88 -19.18 7.12
C ILE A 313 0.49 -19.10 6.52
N PHE A 314 0.31 -19.70 5.34
CA PHE A 314 -0.95 -19.69 4.61
C PHE A 314 -1.57 -21.08 4.60
N ASP A 315 -2.80 -21.18 5.08
CA ASP A 315 -3.67 -22.35 4.98
C ASP A 315 -4.59 -22.23 3.75
N LYS A 316 -4.74 -23.32 2.99
CA LYS A 316 -5.52 -23.30 1.73
C LYS A 316 -6.97 -22.89 1.93
N ILE A 317 -7.54 -23.19 3.10
CA ILE A 317 -8.96 -22.98 3.40
C ILE A 317 -9.15 -21.62 4.08
N ASN A 318 -8.33 -21.31 5.08
CA ASN A 318 -8.56 -20.20 6.00
C ASN A 318 -7.69 -18.96 5.73
N GLY A 319 -6.78 -19.01 4.75
CA GLY A 319 -5.87 -17.90 4.45
C GLY A 319 -4.68 -17.85 5.40
N PHE A 320 -4.20 -16.66 5.78
CA PHE A 320 -3.11 -16.53 6.74
C PHE A 320 -3.52 -17.03 8.13
N ASP A 321 -2.78 -17.99 8.68
CA ASP A 321 -2.98 -18.45 10.04
C ASP A 321 -2.26 -17.50 11.01
N LYS A 322 -3.02 -16.89 11.94
CA LYS A 322 -2.49 -15.94 12.94
C LYS A 322 -1.38 -16.56 13.76
N PHE A 323 -1.71 -17.61 14.51
CA PHE A 323 -0.81 -18.21 15.47
C PHE A 323 0.51 -18.63 14.82
N TRP A 324 0.45 -19.35 13.70
CA TRP A 324 1.64 -19.88 13.05
C TRP A 324 2.45 -18.82 12.32
N SER A 325 1.84 -17.77 11.79
CA SER A 325 2.56 -16.63 11.21
C SER A 325 3.31 -15.85 12.29
N GLU A 326 2.66 -15.58 13.41
CA GLU A 326 3.25 -14.89 14.56
C GLU A 326 4.34 -15.74 15.23
N TYR A 327 4.07 -17.04 15.44
CA TYR A 327 5.05 -18.01 15.91
C TYR A 327 6.28 -18.01 15.00
N ARG A 328 6.07 -18.04 13.66
CA ARG A 328 7.18 -18.02 12.70
C ARG A 328 8.02 -16.76 12.86
N PHE A 329 7.38 -15.60 13.02
CA PHE A 329 8.08 -14.34 13.23
C PHE A 329 8.92 -14.35 14.51
N ILE A 330 8.38 -14.78 15.65
CA ILE A 330 9.13 -14.79 16.92
C ILE A 330 10.08 -15.98 17.10
N SER A 331 10.07 -16.95 16.19
CA SER A 331 10.97 -18.12 16.22
C SER A 331 12.13 -18.07 15.24
N GLU A 332 12.03 -17.24 14.19
CA GLU A 332 13.03 -17.17 13.13
C GLU A 332 13.26 -15.72 12.67
N MET A 333 14.45 -15.45 12.16
CA MET A 333 14.72 -14.18 11.46
C MET A 333 13.90 -14.12 10.16
N CYS A 334 13.25 -13.00 9.91
CA CYS A 334 12.52 -12.77 8.67
C CYS A 334 13.50 -12.59 7.49
N PRO A 335 13.03 -12.71 6.23
CA PRO A 335 13.91 -12.57 5.06
C PRO A 335 14.68 -11.24 5.02
N SER A 336 14.05 -10.13 5.41
CA SER A 336 14.73 -8.83 5.47
C SER A 336 15.79 -8.75 6.55
N GLU A 337 15.53 -9.29 7.75
CA GLU A 337 16.53 -9.35 8.82
C GLU A 337 17.71 -10.22 8.41
N ASN A 338 17.46 -11.37 7.77
CA ASN A 338 18.53 -12.23 7.26
C ASN A 338 19.42 -11.49 6.24
N LYS A 339 18.84 -10.64 5.39
CA LYS A 339 19.56 -9.83 4.41
C LYS A 339 20.40 -8.75 5.10
N ILE A 340 19.78 -7.97 5.99
CA ILE A 340 20.41 -6.81 6.64
C ILE A 340 21.49 -7.26 7.64
N TYR A 341 21.16 -8.24 8.49
CA TYR A 341 22.04 -8.71 9.56
C TYR A 341 22.90 -9.91 9.17
N LYS A 342 22.94 -10.27 7.87
CA LYS A 342 23.76 -11.36 7.33
C LYS A 342 23.57 -12.69 8.09
N LYS A 343 22.31 -12.98 8.47
CA LYS A 343 21.89 -14.18 9.25
C LYS A 343 22.51 -14.28 10.65
N LEU A 344 22.91 -13.16 11.26
CA LEU A 344 23.43 -13.11 12.62
C LEU A 344 22.35 -12.67 13.61
N GLU A 345 21.75 -13.61 14.34
CA GLU A 345 20.67 -13.35 15.32
C GLU A 345 21.10 -12.35 16.41
N LYS A 346 22.37 -12.37 16.83
CA LYS A 346 22.92 -11.45 17.84
C LYS A 346 22.84 -9.95 17.46
N ASN A 347 22.57 -9.66 16.18
CA ASN A 347 22.43 -8.29 15.68
C ASN A 347 20.96 -7.84 15.63
N LEU A 348 20.01 -8.69 16.00
CA LEU A 348 18.62 -8.27 16.15
C LEU A 348 18.51 -7.27 17.31
N THR A 349 17.67 -6.26 17.12
CA THR A 349 17.33 -5.29 18.17
C THR A 349 16.55 -5.91 19.33
N TYR A 350 15.90 -7.05 19.08
CA TYR A 350 15.21 -7.84 20.11
C TYR A 350 15.33 -9.34 19.77
N PRO A 351 15.65 -10.19 20.76
CA PRO A 351 15.95 -11.60 20.52
C PRO A 351 14.72 -12.41 20.09
N LEU A 352 14.95 -13.57 19.44
CA LEU A 352 13.89 -14.52 19.13
C LEU A 352 13.33 -15.13 20.42
N ASN A 353 12.02 -15.17 20.57
CA ASN A 353 11.33 -15.62 21.78
C ASN A 353 11.16 -17.14 21.86
N ILE A 354 11.15 -17.85 20.74
CA ILE A 354 11.06 -19.32 20.77
C ILE A 354 12.46 -19.93 20.77
N LYS A 355 12.82 -20.62 21.87
CA LYS A 355 14.11 -21.30 22.01
C LYS A 355 13.95 -22.81 22.02
N LYS A 356 14.89 -23.51 21.39
CA LYS A 356 14.94 -24.98 21.38
C LYS A 356 15.44 -25.52 22.72
N SER A 357 14.82 -26.59 23.20
CA SER A 357 15.22 -27.37 24.35
C SER A 357 15.18 -28.85 23.97
N GLY A 358 16.27 -29.35 23.37
CA GLY A 358 16.30 -30.67 22.74
C GLY A 358 15.27 -30.78 21.60
N PRO A 359 14.36 -31.79 21.62
CA PRO A 359 13.29 -31.91 20.63
C PRO A 359 12.08 -30.99 20.90
N GLN A 360 12.08 -30.28 22.02
CA GLN A 360 11.01 -29.39 22.46
C GLN A 360 11.39 -27.93 22.21
N VAL A 361 10.41 -27.05 22.35
CA VAL A 361 10.56 -25.60 22.30
C VAL A 361 9.97 -24.99 23.57
N LYS A 362 10.45 -23.80 23.92
CA LYS A 362 9.88 -22.96 24.99
C LYS A 362 9.76 -21.52 24.50
N LEU A 363 8.71 -20.83 24.94
CA LEU A 363 8.59 -19.39 24.87
C LEU A 363 9.41 -18.75 26.00
N ILE A 364 10.27 -17.80 25.64
CA ILE A 364 10.97 -16.89 26.55
C ILE A 364 10.56 -15.47 26.17
N VAL A 365 10.08 -14.71 27.15
CA VAL A 365 9.69 -13.31 26.98
C VAL A 365 10.71 -12.45 27.69
N PHE A 366 11.15 -11.41 27.01
CA PHE A 366 12.13 -10.46 27.50
C PHE A 366 11.44 -9.13 27.85
N GLU A 367 12.06 -8.36 28.73
CA GLU A 367 11.65 -6.99 29.04
C GLU A 367 11.82 -6.11 27.78
N GLU A 368 10.89 -5.18 27.53
CA GLU A 368 10.91 -4.38 26.31
C GLU A 368 12.14 -3.44 26.25
N GLU A 369 12.41 -2.76 27.37
CA GLU A 369 13.49 -1.78 27.48
C GLU A 369 14.84 -2.42 27.90
N ALA A 370 14.83 -3.69 28.29
CA ALA A 370 16.01 -4.46 28.68
C ALA A 370 15.97 -5.88 28.08
N PRO A 371 16.25 -6.04 26.77
CA PRO A 371 16.05 -7.30 26.04
C PRO A 371 16.90 -8.50 26.51
N ASP A 372 17.83 -8.28 27.45
CA ASP A 372 18.62 -9.32 28.10
C ASP A 372 17.94 -9.89 29.38
N SER A 373 16.89 -9.21 29.88
CA SER A 373 16.15 -9.60 31.09
C SER A 373 14.94 -10.45 30.72
N ILE A 374 14.86 -11.65 31.28
CA ILE A 374 13.72 -12.57 31.08
C ILE A 374 12.62 -12.25 32.10
N ILE A 375 11.41 -12.00 31.61
CA ILE A 375 10.22 -11.74 32.44
C ILE A 375 9.24 -12.91 32.48
N PHE A 376 9.33 -13.83 31.51
CA PHE A 376 8.54 -15.06 31.51
C PHE A 376 9.26 -16.19 30.77
N GLU A 377 9.14 -17.40 31.30
CA GLU A 377 9.57 -18.63 30.64
C GLU A 377 8.46 -19.69 30.75
N SER A 378 7.97 -20.16 29.60
CA SER A 378 7.02 -21.28 29.56
C SER A 378 7.68 -22.63 29.81
N LYS A 379 6.89 -23.64 30.18
CA LYS A 379 7.33 -25.05 30.15
C LYS A 379 7.76 -25.46 28.74
N SER A 380 8.75 -26.35 28.63
CA SER A 380 9.12 -26.97 27.36
C SER A 380 8.00 -27.88 26.83
N MET A 381 7.74 -27.81 25.52
CA MET A 381 6.77 -28.67 24.86
C MET A 381 7.11 -28.93 23.39
N TYR A 382 6.48 -29.92 22.76
CA TYR A 382 6.71 -30.15 21.33
C TYR A 382 6.08 -29.04 20.51
N ARG A 383 6.75 -28.64 19.43
CA ARG A 383 6.27 -27.58 18.52
C ARG A 383 4.81 -27.81 18.09
N LYS A 384 4.46 -29.04 17.72
CA LYS A 384 3.12 -29.41 17.25
C LYS A 384 2.00 -29.13 18.28
N ASP A 385 2.34 -29.10 19.56
CA ASP A 385 1.37 -28.91 20.66
C ASP A 385 1.22 -27.41 21.01
N MET A 386 2.04 -26.52 20.44
CA MET A 386 2.07 -25.10 20.78
C MET A 386 0.76 -24.37 20.47
N LYS A 387 0.13 -24.67 19.33
CA LYS A 387 -1.14 -24.03 18.96
C LYS A 387 -2.26 -24.43 19.92
N ALA A 388 -2.38 -25.72 20.21
CA ALA A 388 -3.36 -26.21 21.18
C ALA A 388 -3.11 -25.61 22.57
N PHE A 389 -1.85 -25.42 22.97
CA PHE A 389 -1.52 -24.77 24.24
C PHE A 389 -1.87 -23.29 24.26
N TYR A 390 -1.63 -22.57 23.16
CA TYR A 390 -2.07 -21.17 22.97
C TYR A 390 -3.59 -21.00 23.05
N GLU A 391 -4.35 -21.97 22.55
CA GLU A 391 -5.82 -21.93 22.56
C GLU A 391 -6.43 -22.33 23.91
N THR A 392 -5.69 -23.04 24.77
CA THR A 392 -6.23 -23.64 26.02
C THR A 392 -5.62 -23.08 27.31
N ASN A 393 -4.53 -22.32 27.23
CA ASN A 393 -3.85 -21.75 28.39
C ASN A 393 -3.79 -20.23 28.29
N ASP A 394 -4.63 -19.54 29.07
CA ASP A 394 -4.78 -18.08 29.03
C ASP A 394 -3.48 -17.33 29.38
N GLU A 395 -2.70 -17.83 30.33
CA GLU A 395 -1.42 -17.20 30.71
C GLU A 395 -0.41 -17.27 29.55
N PHE A 396 -0.25 -18.45 28.96
CA PHE A 396 0.62 -18.63 27.80
C PHE A 396 0.14 -17.79 26.61
N HIS A 397 -1.17 -17.73 26.38
CA HIS A 397 -1.77 -16.90 25.33
C HIS A 397 -1.38 -15.43 25.48
N GLN A 398 -1.56 -14.87 26.69
CA GLN A 398 -1.22 -13.48 27.00
C GLN A 398 0.27 -13.21 26.81
N TRP A 399 1.14 -14.08 27.32
CA TRP A 399 2.59 -13.93 27.16
C TRP A 399 3.07 -14.11 25.73
N PHE A 400 2.43 -14.99 24.95
CA PHE A 400 2.71 -15.15 23.53
C PHE A 400 2.34 -13.89 22.75
N ASP A 401 1.13 -13.37 22.94
CA ASP A 401 0.66 -12.15 22.27
C ASP A 401 1.53 -10.95 22.66
N TYR A 402 1.89 -10.80 23.94
CA TYR A 402 2.84 -9.79 24.40
C TYR A 402 4.20 -9.92 23.71
N ALA A 403 4.75 -11.14 23.65
CA ALA A 403 6.03 -11.37 22.99
C ALA A 403 6.00 -11.00 21.50
N VAL A 404 4.90 -11.33 20.81
CA VAL A 404 4.68 -10.99 19.41
C VAL A 404 4.60 -9.47 19.22
N GLU A 405 3.86 -8.77 20.07
CA GLU A 405 3.71 -7.31 20.02
C GLU A 405 5.06 -6.60 20.21
N VAL A 406 5.77 -6.93 21.29
CA VAL A 406 7.09 -6.34 21.61
C VAL A 406 8.10 -6.69 20.53
N ALA A 407 8.17 -7.95 20.10
CA ALA A 407 9.08 -8.35 19.04
C ALA A 407 8.78 -7.62 17.72
N SER A 408 7.50 -7.44 17.37
CA SER A 408 7.11 -6.75 16.13
C SER A 408 7.51 -5.29 16.19
N LYS A 409 7.20 -4.59 17.29
CA LYS A 409 7.62 -3.20 17.50
C LYS A 409 9.14 -3.05 17.45
N GLN A 410 9.87 -3.84 18.24
CA GLN A 410 11.33 -3.70 18.35
C GLN A 410 12.08 -4.12 17.09
N ARG A 411 11.67 -5.22 16.44
CA ARG A 411 12.39 -5.74 15.27
C ARG A 411 12.00 -5.06 13.97
N ILE A 412 10.73 -4.67 13.80
CA ILE A 412 10.27 -3.98 12.59
C ILE A 412 10.54 -2.48 12.71
N ILE A 413 9.97 -1.81 13.72
CA ILE A 413 10.14 -0.35 13.88
C ILE A 413 11.55 -0.03 14.38
N GLY A 414 11.99 -0.69 15.46
CA GLY A 414 13.30 -0.44 16.07
C GLY A 414 14.47 -0.97 15.24
N GLY A 415 14.26 -2.04 14.48
CA GLY A 415 15.29 -2.69 13.66
C GLY A 415 15.18 -2.33 12.18
N LEU A 416 14.30 -3.02 11.45
CA LEU A 416 14.17 -2.91 10.00
C LEU A 416 14.04 -1.45 9.53
N PHE A 417 13.13 -0.67 10.11
CA PHE A 417 12.82 0.69 9.67
C PHE A 417 13.88 1.72 10.10
N LYS A 418 14.57 1.50 11.22
CA LYS A 418 15.68 2.37 11.67
C LYS A 418 17.02 2.05 11.01
N CYS A 419 17.22 0.84 10.47
CA CYS A 419 18.49 0.50 9.79
C CYS A 419 18.78 1.34 8.53
N GLN A 420 17.79 2.04 7.96
CA GLN A 420 18.03 2.96 6.83
C GLN A 420 18.79 4.24 7.21
N THR A 421 18.92 4.57 8.49
CA THR A 421 19.67 5.77 8.92
C THR A 421 21.17 5.54 9.05
N LEU A 422 21.66 4.30 8.86
CA LEU A 422 23.07 3.92 9.07
C LEU A 422 23.89 3.78 7.77
N GLU A 423 23.31 4.08 6.60
CA GLU A 423 24.04 4.20 5.33
C GLU A 423 24.10 5.66 4.84
N TYR A 424 24.46 6.59 5.73
CA TYR A 424 25.30 7.73 5.36
C TYR A 424 26.64 7.49 6.07
N VAL A 425 27.41 6.54 5.53
CA VAL A 425 28.85 6.56 5.76
C VAL A 425 29.33 7.79 5.03
N ASP A 426 29.86 8.75 5.78
CA ASP A 426 30.70 9.83 5.26
C ASP A 426 31.74 9.20 4.32
N SER A 427 31.44 9.22 3.02
CA SER A 427 32.50 9.32 2.03
C SER A 427 32.98 10.75 2.14
N GLU A 428 34.02 10.95 2.96
CA GLU A 428 35.02 11.97 2.70
C GLU A 428 35.43 11.82 1.22
N SER A 429 34.79 12.60 0.36
CA SER A 429 35.23 12.83 -1.00
C SER A 429 35.41 14.33 -1.14
N ASP A 430 36.66 14.74 -0.97
CA ASP A 430 37.32 15.91 -1.55
C ASP A 430 36.48 16.69 -2.58
N VAL A 431 35.65 17.60 -2.11
CA VAL A 431 35.22 18.79 -2.87
C VAL A 431 35.08 19.96 -1.90
N ALA A 432 36.13 20.21 -1.12
CA ALA A 432 36.38 21.52 -0.54
C ALA A 432 37.41 22.20 -1.45
N ASP A 433 36.93 22.91 -2.47
CA ASP A 433 37.50 24.17 -2.95
C ASP A 433 36.74 24.63 -4.21
N ASN A 434 36.41 25.92 -4.23
CA ASN A 434 35.70 26.67 -5.27
C ASN A 434 34.16 26.73 -5.15
N VAL A 435 33.68 27.35 -4.07
CA VAL A 435 32.48 28.19 -4.16
C VAL A 435 32.95 29.62 -3.98
N GLU A 436 33.07 30.36 -5.09
CA GLU A 436 33.16 31.82 -5.03
C GLU A 436 31.85 32.35 -4.43
N VAL A 437 31.99 33.08 -3.34
CA VAL A 437 30.90 33.80 -2.70
C VAL A 437 30.47 34.93 -3.63
N ILE A 438 29.34 34.75 -4.30
CA ILE A 438 28.68 35.81 -5.05
C ILE A 438 28.19 36.84 -4.03
N SER A 439 28.63 38.09 -4.21
CA SER A 439 28.25 39.20 -3.31
C SER A 439 26.82 39.67 -3.60
N ASP A 440 26.15 40.26 -2.60
CA ASP A 440 24.77 40.76 -2.70
C ASP A 440 24.55 41.80 -3.82
N ASP A 441 25.63 42.38 -4.38
CA ASP A 441 25.58 43.29 -5.53
C ASP A 441 25.35 42.57 -6.87
N ASP A 442 25.71 41.29 -7.01
CA ASP A 442 25.53 40.50 -8.24
C ASP A 442 24.11 39.92 -8.36
N MET A 443 23.44 39.70 -7.22
CA MET A 443 22.04 39.24 -7.17
C MET A 443 21.05 40.29 -7.71
N ASN A 444 21.37 41.57 -7.55
CA ASN A 444 20.55 42.68 -8.06
C ASN A 444 20.76 42.97 -9.56
N GLN A 445 21.85 42.51 -10.19
CA GLN A 445 22.01 42.59 -11.65
C GLN A 445 21.28 41.46 -12.40
N LEU A 446 21.09 40.29 -11.78
CA LEU A 446 20.36 39.17 -12.37
C LEU A 446 18.84 39.41 -12.46
N ILE A 447 18.29 40.23 -11.56
CA ILE A 447 16.84 40.55 -11.54
C ILE A 447 16.47 41.63 -12.58
N ASN A 448 17.43 42.46 -13.03
CA ASN A 448 17.17 43.56 -13.97
C ASN A 448 17.46 43.26 -15.45
N THR A 449 17.81 42.02 -15.82
CA THR A 449 18.16 41.66 -17.21
C THR A 449 17.20 40.67 -17.88
N GLN A 450 16.03 40.39 -17.30
CA GLN A 450 15.00 39.55 -17.94
C GLN A 450 13.72 40.30 -18.35
N GLU A 451 13.70 41.63 -18.25
CA GLU A 451 12.76 42.47 -19.01
C GLU A 451 13.46 43.05 -20.23
N LEU A 452 13.34 42.35 -21.37
CA LEU A 452 13.48 42.80 -22.77
C LEU A 452 14.11 41.68 -23.61
N GLN A 453 13.28 40.78 -24.15
CA GLN A 453 13.40 40.20 -25.50
C GLN A 453 12.32 39.14 -25.72
N GLN A 454 11.11 39.59 -26.09
CA GLN A 454 10.26 38.84 -27.02
C GLN A 454 9.61 39.84 -27.97
N GLU A 455 10.20 39.98 -29.17
CA GLU A 455 9.48 40.53 -30.32
C GLU A 455 8.54 39.46 -30.90
N PRO A 456 7.46 39.88 -31.57
CA PRO A 456 6.29 39.05 -31.82
C PRO A 456 6.48 38.17 -33.07
N GLN A 457 6.26 36.86 -32.94
CA GLN A 457 6.02 36.01 -34.10
C GLN A 457 4.63 36.30 -34.66
N GLN A 458 4.61 36.86 -35.87
CA GLN A 458 3.43 36.97 -36.72
C GLN A 458 2.85 35.58 -36.98
N ILE A 459 1.69 35.29 -36.40
CA ILE A 459 0.82 34.20 -36.83
C ILE A 459 -0.24 34.83 -37.73
N MET A 460 -0.28 34.36 -38.98
CA MET A 460 -1.32 34.65 -39.97
C MET A 460 -2.71 34.39 -39.36
N GLN A 461 -3.51 35.45 -39.28
CA GLN A 461 -4.96 35.33 -39.21
C GLN A 461 -5.45 34.78 -40.56
N GLN A 462 -5.82 33.51 -40.61
CA GLN A 462 -6.87 33.05 -41.52
C GLN A 462 -8.18 33.17 -40.77
N GLU A 463 -9.00 34.14 -41.16
CA GLU A 463 -10.42 34.18 -40.85
C GLU A 463 -11.06 32.91 -41.42
N LEU A 464 -11.49 32.00 -40.55
CA LEU A 464 -12.45 30.97 -40.89
C LEU A 464 -13.83 31.61 -40.86
N GLU A 465 -14.41 31.82 -42.05
CA GLU A 465 -15.83 32.17 -42.17
C GLU A 465 -16.71 31.09 -41.52
N PRO A 466 -17.81 31.46 -40.84
CA PRO A 466 -18.74 30.50 -40.27
C PRO A 466 -19.50 29.76 -41.38
N ASP A 467 -19.52 28.43 -41.27
CA ASP A 467 -20.28 27.52 -42.13
C ASP A 467 -21.79 27.89 -42.12
N PRO A 468 -22.43 28.24 -43.25
CA PRO A 468 -23.83 28.66 -43.30
C PRO A 468 -24.88 27.57 -42.97
N GLY A 469 -24.46 26.38 -42.53
CA GLY A 469 -25.31 25.20 -42.39
C GLY A 469 -25.46 24.59 -40.99
N TYR A 470 -24.81 25.11 -39.95
CA TYR A 470 -24.84 24.47 -38.62
C TYR A 470 -25.92 25.07 -37.71
N GLN A 471 -27.03 24.35 -37.54
CA GLN A 471 -27.99 24.61 -36.44
C GLN A 471 -27.58 23.79 -35.22
N GLU A 472 -27.31 24.47 -34.10
CA GLU A 472 -27.13 23.82 -32.80
C GLU A 472 -28.39 23.01 -32.44
N PRO A 473 -28.27 21.73 -32.04
CA PRO A 473 -29.39 20.99 -31.52
C PRO A 473 -29.74 21.51 -30.12
N THR A 474 -30.91 22.14 -29.99
CA THR A 474 -31.58 22.41 -28.71
C THR A 474 -31.86 21.09 -28.00
N ILE A 475 -31.18 20.84 -26.89
CA ILE A 475 -31.48 19.76 -25.96
C ILE A 475 -32.48 20.30 -24.94
N GLU A 476 -33.73 19.85 -25.02
CA GLU A 476 -34.75 20.07 -23.98
C GLU A 476 -34.35 19.31 -22.69
N PRO A 477 -34.44 19.93 -21.51
CA PRO A 477 -34.07 19.30 -20.25
C PRO A 477 -35.28 18.62 -19.62
N GLU A 478 -35.70 17.46 -20.11
CA GLU A 478 -36.69 16.62 -19.42
C GLU A 478 -36.42 15.14 -19.72
N LEU A 479 -35.97 14.36 -18.71
CA LEU A 479 -36.26 12.91 -18.49
C LEU A 479 -35.27 12.12 -17.59
N GLU A 480 -34.46 12.75 -16.72
CA GLU A 480 -33.61 11.97 -15.78
C GLU A 480 -34.12 11.83 -14.33
N GLU A 481 -35.20 12.51 -13.93
CA GLU A 481 -35.66 12.47 -12.52
C GLU A 481 -36.61 11.31 -12.15
N ARG A 482 -37.00 10.43 -13.07
CA ARG A 482 -38.03 9.40 -12.78
C ARG A 482 -37.52 7.99 -12.45
N GLN A 483 -36.22 7.71 -12.51
CA GLN A 483 -35.73 6.34 -12.25
C GLN A 483 -35.14 6.08 -10.85
N TYR A 484 -34.94 7.11 -10.02
CA TYR A 484 -34.39 6.92 -8.66
C TYR A 484 -35.43 6.87 -7.53
N ALA A 485 -36.73 7.01 -7.85
CA ALA A 485 -37.79 6.99 -6.84
C ALA A 485 -38.23 5.58 -6.40
N ASN A 486 -37.84 4.52 -7.10
CA ASN A 486 -38.31 3.15 -6.84
C ASN A 486 -37.29 2.24 -6.14
N LEU A 487 -36.21 2.81 -5.58
CA LEU A 487 -35.22 2.11 -4.74
C LEU A 487 -35.13 2.71 -3.32
N LEU A 488 -36.11 3.53 -2.95
CA LEU A 488 -36.40 3.97 -1.57
C LEU A 488 -37.22 2.91 -0.84
#